data_AF-A0A1X0RHC1-F1
#
_entry.id   AF-A0A1X0RHC1-F1
#
_cell.length_a   1.000
_cell.length_b   1.000
_cell.length_c   1.000
_cell.angle_alpha   90.00
_cell.angle_beta   90.00
_cell.angle_gamma   90.00
#
_symmetry.space_group_name_H-M   'P 1'
#
loop_
_entity.id
_entity.type
_entity.pdbx_description
1 polymer ?
#
loop_
_entity_poly.entity_id
_entity_poly.type
_entity_poly.pdbx_seq_one_letter_code
_entity_poly.pdbx_strand_id
1 'polypeptide(L)' 'ITMGDNENKRKRLTQACELCRRKKIRCDGIKPQCGNCARLNNECTYSTHVKKRGPRQGYIEMLEQRLAKME' A
#
# COMPACT_ATOMS: atom_id res chain seq x y z
N ILE A 1 21.80 -28.66 -26.74
CA ILE A 1 22.53 -27.37 -26.61
C ILE A 1 21.55 -26.33 -27.15
N THR A 2 20.92 -25.41 -26.41
CA THR A 2 21.13 -24.79 -25.11
C THR A 2 19.78 -24.41 -24.51
N MET A 3 19.70 -24.45 -23.18
CA MET A 3 18.63 -23.91 -22.34
C MET A 3 18.50 -22.40 -22.59
N GLY A 4 17.27 -21.89 -22.61
CA GLY A 4 16.97 -20.47 -22.85
C GLY A 4 15.97 -19.98 -21.82
N ASP A 5 16.51 -19.57 -20.68
CA ASP A 5 15.82 -19.02 -19.52
C ASP A 5 14.89 -17.87 -19.90
N ASN A 6 13.57 -18.10 -19.80
CA ASN A 6 12.59 -17.01 -19.77
C ASN A 6 11.89 -16.94 -18.41
N GLU A 7 12.67 -17.13 -17.34
CA GLU A 7 12.30 -16.82 -15.97
C GLU A 7 12.42 -15.30 -15.70
N ASN A 8 11.95 -14.49 -16.64
CA ASN A 8 11.87 -13.04 -16.46
C ASN A 8 10.51 -12.51 -16.92
N LYS A 9 9.46 -13.30 -16.69
CA LYS A 9 8.13 -12.74 -16.44
C LYS A 9 8.29 -11.84 -15.22
N ARG A 10 8.65 -10.58 -15.45
CA ARG A 10 8.50 -9.49 -14.50
C ARG A 10 7.06 -9.56 -14.05
N LYS A 11 6.80 -10.29 -12.94
CA LYS A 11 5.48 -10.48 -12.39
C LYS A 11 4.94 -9.07 -12.25
N ARG A 12 3.93 -8.72 -13.06
CA ARG A 12 3.32 -7.40 -13.04
C ARG A 12 3.01 -7.13 -11.58
N LEU A 13 3.79 -6.22 -10.99
CA LEU A 13 3.67 -5.94 -9.58
C LEU A 13 2.34 -5.25 -9.39
N THR A 14 1.40 -5.97 -8.79
CA THR A 14 0.06 -5.47 -8.49
C THR A 14 0.09 -4.34 -7.47
N GLN A 15 1.17 -4.21 -6.70
CA GLN A 15 1.29 -3.21 -5.64
C GLN A 15 2.72 -2.70 -5.46
N ALA A 16 2.91 -1.39 -5.61
CA ALA A 16 4.11 -0.70 -5.17
C ALA A 16 4.12 -0.58 -3.64
N CYS A 17 5.31 -0.57 -3.01
CA CYS A 17 5.44 -0.26 -1.59
C CYS A 17 4.99 1.17 -1.29
N GLU A 18 4.68 1.47 -0.02
CA GLU A 18 4.14 2.76 0.38
C GLU A 18 5.11 3.92 0.12
N LEU A 19 6.42 3.69 0.29
CA LEU A 19 7.45 4.69 -0.01
C LEU A 19 7.44 5.08 -1.50
N CYS A 20 7.45 4.07 -2.39
CA CYS A 20 7.42 4.30 -3.83
C CYS A 20 6.09 4.91 -4.27
N ARG A 21 4.98 4.52 -3.64
CA ARG A 21 3.65 5.09 -3.88
C ARG A 21 3.57 6.56 -3.46
N ARG A 22 4.09 6.91 -2.29
CA ARG A 22 4.15 8.29 -1.77
C ARG A 22 5.08 9.17 -2.61
N LYS A 23 6.22 8.63 -3.05
CA LYS A 23 7.18 9.33 -3.92
C LYS A 23 6.78 9.31 -5.40
N LYS A 24 5.71 8.60 -5.78
CA LYS A 24 5.27 8.41 -7.18
C LYS A 24 6.38 7.90 -8.11
N ILE A 25 7.22 7.00 -7.62
CA ILE A 25 8.31 6.38 -8.37
C ILE A 25 8.02 4.91 -8.68
N ARG A 26 8.69 4.35 -9.70
CA ARG A 26 8.56 2.93 -10.03
C ARG A 26 9.10 2.08 -8.88
N CYS A 27 8.33 1.07 -8.48
CA CYS A 27 8.70 0.10 -7.46
C CYS A 27 9.09 -1.23 -8.13
N ASP A 28 10.28 -1.74 -7.80
CA ASP A 28 10.76 -3.04 -8.30
C ASP A 28 10.14 -4.23 -7.57
N GLY A 29 9.49 -3.98 -6.42
CA GLY A 29 8.69 -4.97 -5.71
C GLY A 29 9.42 -6.18 -5.16
N ILE A 30 10.75 -6.09 -5.13
CA ILE A 30 11.63 -7.09 -4.52
C ILE A 30 11.32 -7.17 -3.02
N LYS A 31 11.27 -8.40 -2.49
CA LYS A 31 11.15 -8.68 -1.05
C LYS A 31 12.52 -9.13 -0.53
N PRO A 32 12.97 -8.69 0.66
CA PRO A 32 12.22 -7.96 1.69
C PRO A 32 12.09 -6.45 1.47
N GLN A 33 12.98 -5.84 0.68
CA GLN A 33 12.97 -4.41 0.38
C GLN A 33 13.07 -4.14 -1.13
N CYS A 34 12.34 -3.13 -1.61
CA CYS A 34 12.42 -2.67 -2.99
C CYS A 34 13.80 -2.02 -3.25
N GLY A 35 14.33 -2.09 -4.48
CA GLY A 35 15.65 -1.52 -4.80
C GLY A 35 15.79 -0.03 -4.45
N ASN A 36 14.74 0.75 -4.73
CA ASN A 36 14.68 2.15 -4.30
C ASN A 36 14.71 2.32 -2.78
N CYS A 37 14.03 1.45 -2.04
CA CYS A 37 13.92 1.50 -0.59
C CYS A 37 15.25 1.13 0.06
N ALA A 38 15.93 0.11 -0.46
CA ALA A 38 17.26 -0.31 -0.03
C ALA A 38 18.29 0.81 -0.26
N ARG A 39 18.24 1.46 -1.43
CA ARG A 39 19.15 2.59 -1.73
C ARG A 39 18.88 3.81 -0.85
N LEU A 40 17.62 4.06 -0.52
CA LEU A 40 17.21 5.15 0.37
C LEU A 40 17.38 4.80 1.86
N ASN A 41 17.77 3.56 2.18
CA ASN A 41 17.83 3.03 3.54
C ASN A 41 16.56 3.36 4.35
N ASN A 42 15.40 3.26 3.68
CA ASN A 42 14.10 3.62 4.23
C ASN A 42 13.26 2.36 4.40
N GLU A 43 12.30 2.44 5.31
CA GLU A 43 11.39 1.34 5.60
C GLU A 43 10.53 1.01 4.37
N CYS A 44 10.68 -0.22 3.86
CA CYS A 44 9.91 -0.73 2.73
C CYS A 44 8.66 -1.44 3.24
N THR A 45 7.59 -0.68 3.51
CA THR A 45 6.30 -1.26 3.89
C THR A 45 5.40 -1.47 2.69
N TYR A 46 4.83 -2.67 2.58
CA TYR A 46 3.72 -2.96 1.70
C TYR A 46 2.48 -3.01 2.59
N SER A 47 1.74 -1.90 2.66
CA SER A 47 0.57 -1.79 3.53
C SER A 47 -0.53 -2.77 3.07
N THR A 48 -0.61 -3.93 3.72
CA THR A 48 -1.78 -4.83 3.66
C THR A 48 -2.90 -4.35 4.57
N HIS A 49 -2.56 -3.53 5.56
CA HIS A 49 -3.54 -2.83 6.37
C HIS A 49 -4.21 -1.78 5.48
N VAL A 50 -5.41 -2.10 5.02
CA VAL A 50 -6.44 -1.10 4.76
C VAL A 50 -6.44 -0.23 6.00
N LYS A 51 -5.84 0.97 5.94
CA LYS A 51 -6.10 1.99 6.96
C LYS A 51 -7.61 2.09 6.95
N LYS A 52 -8.28 1.53 7.96
CA LYS A 52 -9.72 1.62 8.12
C LYS A 52 -9.96 3.12 8.04
N ARG A 53 -10.48 3.57 6.88
CA ARG A 53 -10.81 4.98 6.71
C ARG A 53 -11.65 5.29 7.94
N GLY A 54 -11.27 6.32 8.69
CA GLY A 54 -12.06 6.72 9.85
C GLY A 54 -13.54 6.80 9.46
N PRO A 55 -14.46 6.69 10.43
CA PRO A 55 -15.88 6.78 10.16
C PRO A 55 -16.15 7.91 9.16
N ARG A 56 -16.98 7.63 8.14
CA ARG A 56 -17.20 8.57 7.02
C ARG A 56 -17.49 9.95 7.60
N GLN A 57 -16.92 10.99 7.01
CA GLN A 57 -17.15 12.38 7.43
C GLN A 57 -18.67 12.60 7.57
N GLY A 58 -19.13 12.95 8.78
CA GLY A 58 -20.56 13.08 9.14
C GLY A 58 -21.21 11.88 9.84
N TYR A 59 -20.57 10.71 9.91
CA TYR A 59 -21.11 9.53 10.60
C TYR A 59 -21.23 9.75 12.12
N ILE A 60 -20.28 10.48 12.70
CA ILE A 60 -20.29 10.83 14.13
C ILE A 60 -21.44 11.79 14.42
N GLU A 61 -21.61 12.84 13.63
CA GLU A 61 -22.71 13.82 13.75
C GLU A 61 -24.09 13.13 13.63
N MET A 62 -24.22 12.14 12.74
CA MET A 62 -25.46 11.37 12.61
C MET A 62 -25.73 10.46 13.82
N LEU A 63 -24.67 9.90 14.44
CA LEU A 63 -24.80 9.16 15.70
C LEU A 63 -25.23 10.08 16.84
N GLU A 64 -24.63 11.26 16.95
CA GLU A 64 -24.96 12.27 17.96
C GLU A 64 -26.42 12.74 17.83
N GLN A 65 -26.89 13.03 16.61
CA GLN A 65 -28.29 13.38 16.38
C GLN A 65 -29.28 12.26 16.74
N ARG A 66 -28.89 10.99 16.57
CA ARG A 66 -29.74 9.86 16.93
C ARG A 66 -29.80 9.65 18.45
N LEU A 67 -28.69 9.86 19.15
CA LEU A 67 -28.65 9.85 20.62
C LEU A 67 -29.54 10.97 21.18
N ALA A 68 -29.42 12.19 20.65
CA ALA A 68 -30.20 13.35 21.09
C ALA A 68 -31.72 13.23 20.90
N LYS A 69 -32.19 12.31 20.04
CA LYS A 69 -33.63 12.03 19.84
C LYS A 69 -34.20 10.99 20.80
N MET A 70 -33.35 10.33 21.59
CA MET A 70 -33.77 9.31 22.56
C MET A 70 -33.61 9.77 24.02
N GLU A 71 -33.30 11.05 24.25
CA GLU A 71 -33.36 11.73 25.56
C GLU A 71 -34.66 12.54 25.73
#